data_AF-A0A964VAR8-F1
#
_entry.id   AF-A0A964VAR8-F1
#
_cell.length_a   1.000
_cell.length_b   1.000
_cell.length_c   1.000
_cell.angle_alpha   90.00
_cell.angle_beta   90.00
_cell.angle_gamma   90.00
#
_symmetry.space_group_name_H-M   'P 1'
#
loop_
_entity.id
_entity.type
_entity.pdbx_description
1 polymer ?
#
loop_
_entity_poly.entity_id
_entity_poly.type
_entity_poly.pdbx_seq_one_letter_code
_entity_poly.pdbx_strand_id
1 'polypeptide(L)'
;MSRKEMSRLEWMEKVKRKGLSLWTASSKMSLSYRQAKRLKKRFEEQGASGLVHGLRGKPSNGRSMQGSVSESWPSFERNTTTLAPR
;
A
#
# COMPACT_ATOMS: atom_id res chain seq x y z
N MET A 1 -7.29 1.65 14.44
CA MET A 1 -6.86 0.30 14.00
C MET A 1 -8.08 -0.52 13.58
N SER A 2 -7.94 -1.46 12.64
CA SER A 2 -9.01 -2.41 12.25
C SER A 2 -8.98 -3.67 13.12
N ARG A 3 -10.11 -4.41 13.22
CA ARG A 3 -10.16 -5.74 13.88
C ARG A 3 -9.05 -6.69 13.42
N LYS A 4 -8.68 -6.63 12.13
CA LYS A 4 -7.57 -7.45 11.57
C LYS A 4 -6.21 -7.07 12.15
N GLU A 5 -5.96 -5.78 12.40
CA GLU A 5 -4.70 -5.30 13.00
C GLU A 5 -4.62 -5.67 14.49
N MET A 6 -5.75 -5.58 15.20
CA MET A 6 -5.84 -5.96 16.61
C MET A 6 -5.59 -7.46 16.79
N SER A 7 -6.18 -8.29 15.92
CA SER A 7 -5.92 -9.74 15.89
C SER A 7 -4.44 -10.06 15.64
N ARG A 8 -3.77 -9.35 14.73
CA ARG A 8 -2.33 -9.53 14.49
C ARG A 8 -1.49 -9.19 15.71
N LEU A 9 -1.84 -8.11 16.41
CA LEU A 9 -1.15 -7.69 17.62
C LEU A 9 -1.25 -8.77 18.71
N GLU A 10 -2.47 -9.25 18.96
CA GLU A 10 -2.71 -10.29 19.97
C GLU A 10 -1.92 -11.58 19.67
N TRP A 11 -1.98 -12.06 18.42
CA TRP A 11 -1.28 -13.28 18.03
C TRP A 11 0.24 -13.11 18.03
N MET A 12 0.77 -11.95 17.61
CA MET A 12 2.21 -11.69 17.67
C MET A 12 2.72 -11.52 19.10
N GLU A 13 1.93 -10.92 19.99
CA GLU A 13 2.26 -10.86 21.41
C GLU A 13 2.29 -12.26 22.04
N LYS A 14 1.32 -13.13 21.67
CA LYS A 14 1.31 -14.54 22.09
C LYS A 14 2.52 -15.31 21.55
N VAL A 15 2.91 -15.09 20.29
CA VAL A 15 4.14 -15.69 19.72
C VAL A 15 5.38 -15.25 20.50
N LYS A 16 5.49 -13.95 20.84
CA LYS A 16 6.63 -13.40 21.57
C LYS A 16 6.68 -13.86 23.04
N ARG A 17 5.55 -13.83 23.76
CA ARG A 17 5.48 -14.14 25.20
C ARG A 17 5.35 -15.62 25.52
N LYS A 18 4.61 -16.38 24.71
CA LYS A 18 4.22 -17.76 25.02
C LYS A 18 4.94 -18.80 24.16
N GLY A 19 5.95 -18.39 23.37
CA GLY A 19 6.69 -19.29 22.48
C GLY A 19 5.80 -19.93 21.40
N LEU A 20 4.65 -19.31 21.10
CA LEU A 20 3.65 -19.86 20.20
C LEU A 20 4.23 -19.94 18.77
N SER A 21 4.00 -21.05 18.07
CA SER A 21 4.55 -21.22 16.72
C SER A 21 4.01 -20.15 15.77
N LEU A 22 4.92 -19.55 15.00
CA LEU A 22 4.59 -18.58 13.96
C LEU A 22 3.66 -19.19 12.90
N TRP A 23 3.76 -20.50 12.66
CA TRP A 23 2.88 -21.24 11.76
C TRP A 23 1.43 -21.19 12.25
N THR A 24 1.19 -21.55 13.51
CA THR A 24 -0.13 -21.55 14.13
C THR A 24 -0.74 -20.14 14.14
N ALA A 25 0.06 -19.14 14.49
CA ALA A 25 -0.36 -17.74 14.43
C ALA A 25 -0.74 -17.32 13.00
N SER A 26 0.04 -17.74 11.99
CA SER A 26 -0.24 -17.43 10.58
C SER A 26 -1.59 -17.98 10.12
N SER A 27 -1.91 -19.22 10.49
CA SER A 27 -3.22 -19.83 10.20
C SER A 27 -4.37 -19.07 10.86
N LYS A 28 -4.20 -18.67 12.14
CA LYS A 28 -5.23 -17.90 12.89
C LYS A 28 -5.44 -16.49 12.34
N MET A 29 -4.40 -15.88 11.78
CA MET A 29 -4.48 -14.58 11.12
C MET A 29 -4.88 -14.68 9.63
N SER A 30 -5.07 -15.90 9.10
CA SER A 30 -5.28 -16.18 7.67
C SER A 30 -4.21 -15.55 6.78
N LEU A 31 -2.95 -15.67 7.19
CA LEU A 31 -1.78 -15.17 6.48
C LEU A 31 -0.87 -16.32 6.04
N SER A 32 -0.15 -16.13 4.94
CA SER A 32 0.94 -17.02 4.60
C SER A 32 2.07 -16.93 5.63
N TYR A 33 2.82 -18.02 5.79
CA TYR A 33 4.00 -18.05 6.67
C TYR A 33 5.00 -16.92 6.36
N ARG A 34 5.24 -16.63 5.07
CA ARG A 34 6.14 -15.55 4.63
C ARG A 34 5.63 -14.16 5.04
N GLN A 35 4.32 -13.93 5.03
CA GLN A 35 3.71 -12.69 5.51
C GLN A 35 3.82 -12.59 7.03
N ALA A 36 3.53 -13.67 7.76
CA ALA A 36 3.69 -13.71 9.21
C ALA A 36 5.14 -13.46 9.64
N LYS A 37 6.13 -14.02 8.92
CA LYS A 37 7.56 -13.78 9.17
C LYS A 37 7.95 -12.31 8.96
N ARG A 38 7.43 -11.67 7.90
CA ARG A 38 7.62 -10.22 7.67
C ARG A 38 7.01 -9.37 8.78
N LEU A 39 5.80 -9.71 9.23
CA LEU A 39 5.15 -9.02 10.34
C LEU A 39 5.91 -9.22 11.66
N LYS A 40 6.42 -10.43 11.93
CA LYS A 40 7.24 -10.71 13.11
C LYS A 40 8.47 -9.81 13.15
N LYS A 41 9.21 -9.72 12.04
CA LYS A 41 10.39 -8.84 11.93
C LYS A 41 10.03 -7.37 12.24
N ARG A 42 8.96 -6.84 11.63
CA ARG A 42 8.49 -5.47 11.91
C ARG A 42 8.05 -5.28 13.35
N PHE A 43 7.39 -6.27 13.94
CA PHE A 43 6.95 -6.24 15.33
C PHE A 43 8.12 -6.30 16.31
N GLU A 44 9.20 -7.00 15.97
CA GLU A 44 10.44 -6.98 16.76
C GLU A 44 11.14 -5.62 16.70
N GLU A 45 11.14 -4.97 15.54
CA GLU A 45 11.77 -3.65 15.33
C GLU A 45 10.95 -2.48 15.89
N GLN A 46 9.62 -2.52 15.75
CA GLN A 46 8.74 -1.35 15.98
C GLN A 46 7.62 -1.64 17.00
N GLY A 47 7.46 -2.89 17.44
CA GLY A 47 6.35 -3.27 18.31
C GLY A 47 4.99 -3.15 17.63
N ALA A 48 3.98 -2.72 18.39
CA ALA A 48 2.60 -2.59 17.90
C ALA A 48 2.44 -1.66 16.69
N SER A 49 3.28 -0.62 16.57
CA SER A 49 3.23 0.33 15.46
C SER A 49 3.62 -0.31 14.12
N GLY A 50 4.52 -1.30 14.12
CA GLY A 50 4.95 -2.03 12.92
C GLY A 50 3.90 -2.98 12.33
N LEU A 51 2.82 -3.25 13.07
CA LEU A 51 1.67 -4.06 12.63
C LEU A 51 0.54 -3.21 12.04
N VAL A 52 0.57 -1.90 12.27
CA VAL A 52 -0.38 -0.95 11.68
C VAL A 52 -0.12 -0.87 10.18
N HIS A 53 -1.19 -0.78 9.39
CA HIS A 53 -1.04 -0.57 7.96
C HIS A 53 -0.29 0.73 7.68
N GLY A 54 0.87 0.66 7.00
CA GLY A 54 1.75 1.82 6.77
C GLY A 54 1.20 2.93 5.86
N LEU A 55 0.06 2.71 5.21
CA LEU A 55 -0.68 3.76 4.50
C LEU A 55 -1.63 4.54 5.42
N ARG A 56 -1.85 4.07 6.65
CA ARG A 56 -2.72 4.73 7.62
C ARG A 56 -2.01 6.01 8.10
N GLY A 57 -2.49 7.16 7.63
CA GLY A 57 -1.91 8.49 7.90
C GLY A 57 -1.01 9.04 6.79
N LYS A 58 -0.82 8.29 5.69
CA LYS A 58 -0.02 8.74 4.54
C LYS A 58 -0.98 9.30 3.47
N PRO A 59 -0.79 10.55 2.97
CA PRO A 59 -1.60 11.04 1.86
C PRO A 59 -1.41 10.12 0.65
N SER A 60 -2.47 9.88 -0.12
CA SER A 60 -2.39 9.09 -1.35
C SER A 60 -1.42 9.77 -2.32
N ASN A 61 -0.60 8.99 -3.03
CA ASN A 61 0.31 9.50 -4.06
C ASN A 61 -0.40 10.20 -5.25
N GLY A 62 -1.74 10.25 -5.24
CA GLY A 62 -2.58 10.78 -6.31
C GLY A 62 -3.20 12.15 -6.04
N ARG A 63 -2.67 12.95 -5.10
CA ARG A 63 -3.04 14.37 -5.00
C ARG A 63 -2.32 15.14 -6.12
N SER A 64 -2.73 14.90 -7.37
CA SER A 64 -2.48 15.86 -8.44
C SER A 64 -3.11 17.17 -7.98
N MET A 65 -2.31 18.22 -7.92
CA MET A 65 -2.76 19.58 -7.66
C MET A 65 -3.79 19.92 -8.74
N GLN A 66 -5.07 20.09 -8.39
CA GLN A 66 -6.02 20.76 -9.26
C GLN A 66 -5.66 22.25 -9.27
N GLY A 67 -5.33 22.78 -10.46
CA GLY A 67 -5.01 24.19 -10.71
C GLY A 67 -3.63 24.33 -11.34
N SER A 68 -3.43 24.71 -12.60
CA SER A 68 -4.26 25.52 -13.50
C SER A 68 -3.97 25.06 -14.94
N VAL A 69 -4.96 24.59 -15.70
CA VAL A 69 -4.81 24.53 -17.17
C VAL A 69 -5.14 25.93 -17.68
N SER A 70 -4.12 26.79 -17.68
CA SER A 70 -4.15 28.04 -18.43
C SER A 70 -2.94 28.06 -19.34
N GLU A 71 -3.03 27.37 -20.48
CA GLU A 71 -2.22 27.67 -21.66
C GLU A 71 -2.77 26.92 -22.87
N SER A 72 -3.60 27.66 -23.61
CA SER A 72 -3.71 27.70 -25.07
C SER A 72 -3.26 26.44 -25.83
N TRP A 73 -4.23 25.62 -26.25
CA TRP A 73 -4.01 24.72 -27.38
C TRP A 73 -3.73 25.56 -28.64
N PRO A 74 -2.64 25.34 -29.38
CA PRO A 74 -2.44 25.98 -30.68
C PRO A 74 -3.50 25.47 -31.66
N SER A 75 -4.13 26.40 -32.38
CA SER A 75 -5.05 26.13 -33.47
C SER A 75 -4.55 24.99 -34.36
N PHE A 76 -5.37 23.96 -34.46
CA PHE A 76 -5.29 22.91 -35.47
C PHE A 76 -5.45 23.55 -36.86
N GLU A 77 -4.37 24.05 -37.43
CA GLU A 77 -4.30 24.43 -38.85
C GLU A 77 -4.24 23.14 -39.68
N ARG A 78 -5.34 22.87 -40.37
CA ARG A 78 -5.52 21.79 -41.33
C ARG A 78 -4.54 21.94 -42.50
N ASN A 79 -3.49 21.14 -42.53
CA ASN A 79 -2.63 20.92 -43.70
C ASN A 79 -2.95 19.56 -44.35
N THR A 80 -4.11 19.44 -44.99
CA THR A 80 -4.44 18.31 -45.88
C THR A 80 -4.85 18.80 -47.26
N THR A 81 -3.98 19.56 -47.92
CA THR A 81 -4.03 19.74 -49.38
C THR A 81 -2.61 19.89 -49.90
N THR A 82 -1.99 18.78 -50.28
CA THR A 82 -0.98 18.81 -51.33
C THR A 82 -1.44 17.85 -52.42
N LEU A 83 -1.86 18.47 -53.52
CA LEU A 83 -2.15 17.84 -54.81
C LEU A 83 -0.97 16.97 -55.26
N ALA A 84 -1.26 15.75 -55.70
CA ALA A 84 -0.38 15.00 -56.60
C ALA A 84 -0.65 15.44 -58.05
N PRO A 85 0.37 15.78 -58.88
CA PRO A 85 0.17 15.94 -60.31
C PRO A 85 -0.01 14.58 -61.01
N ARG A 86 -0.76 14.63 -62.11
CA ARG A 86 -1.22 13.52 -62.97
C ARG A 86 -0.10 12.74 -63.66
#